data_AF-D6X6X1-F1
#
_entry.id   AF-D6X6X1-F1
#
_cell.length_a   1.000
_cell.length_b   1.000
_cell.length_c   1.000
_cell.angle_alpha   90.00
_cell.angle_beta   90.00
_cell.angle_gamma   90.00
#
_symmetry.space_group_name_H-M   'P 1'
#
loop_
_entity.id
_entity.type
_entity.pdbx_description
1 polymer ?
#
loop_
_entity_poly.entity_id
_entity_poly.type
_entity_poly.pdbx_seq_one_letter_code
_entity_poly.pdbx_strand_id
1 'polypeptide(L)'
;MCRPAHPPGALGGLQYGGRVSETASPVRRGRLLRFAAASLVLLALIGYVAVQYVTGGGPPRCVVRTAEGDGPSYELSAEMAGNAATISAVGTTRGMPERAVTIALATALQESALRNIEHGDRDSLGLFQQRPSQGWGTPEQILDPVYASGKFYDGLAEVPGYSRLPLTVAAQRVQRSGFPQAYAKHEPDAALLAAALT
;
A
#
# COMPACT_ATOMS: atom_id res chain seq x y z
N MET A 1 -76.06 -57.29 32.02
CA MET A 1 -77.40 -57.33 31.39
C MET A 1 -77.54 -56.01 30.63
N CYS A 2 -77.75 -55.92 29.31
CA CYS A 2 -78.17 -56.92 28.30
C CYS A 2 -77.42 -56.77 26.95
N ARG A 3 -77.40 -57.84 26.15
CA ARG A 3 -77.34 -57.84 24.65
C ARG A 3 -78.81 -57.95 24.14
N PRO A 4 -79.19 -57.67 22.87
CA PRO A 4 -78.51 -57.98 21.58
C PRO A 4 -78.35 -56.69 20.71
N ALA A 5 -78.29 -56.63 19.36
CA ALA A 5 -78.49 -57.59 18.25
C ALA A 5 -77.72 -57.19 16.95
N HIS A 6 -77.95 -57.96 15.88
CA HIS A 6 -77.65 -57.70 14.45
C HIS A 6 -79.01 -57.58 13.69
N PRO A 7 -79.12 -57.09 12.41
CA PRO A 7 -78.83 -57.92 11.22
C PRO A 7 -78.40 -57.07 9.95
N PRO A 8 -78.72 -57.36 8.65
CA PRO A 8 -77.73 -57.21 7.55
C PRO A 8 -78.18 -56.41 6.28
N GLY A 9 -77.32 -56.31 5.26
CA GLY A 9 -77.65 -55.82 3.89
C GLY A 9 -76.41 -55.34 3.12
N ALA A 10 -75.99 -56.01 2.03
CA ALA A 10 -76.38 -55.75 0.63
C ALA A 10 -75.76 -54.44 0.05
N LEU A 11 -74.65 -54.51 -0.71
CA LEU A 11 -74.52 -54.81 -2.16
C LEU A 11 -74.55 -53.54 -3.05
N GLY A 12 -73.60 -53.45 -3.99
CA GLY A 12 -73.43 -52.35 -4.94
C GLY A 12 -72.40 -51.30 -4.47
N GLY A 13 -71.35 -50.94 -5.19
CA GLY A 13 -70.97 -51.28 -6.57
C GLY A 13 -70.94 -50.04 -7.45
N LEU A 14 -69.82 -49.30 -7.43
CA LEU A 14 -69.49 -48.31 -8.46
C LEU A 14 -67.97 -48.04 -8.44
N GLN A 15 -67.30 -48.44 -9.51
CA GLN A 15 -65.92 -48.04 -9.77
C GLN A 15 -65.90 -46.54 -10.11
N TYR A 16 -65.02 -45.77 -9.47
CA TYR A 16 -64.72 -44.41 -9.94
C TYR A 16 -63.24 -44.31 -10.31
N GLY A 17 -62.95 -44.63 -11.58
CA GLY A 17 -61.62 -44.48 -12.18
C GLY A 17 -61.28 -43.01 -12.40
N GLY A 18 -60.91 -42.29 -11.34
CA GLY A 18 -60.36 -40.95 -11.44
C GLY A 18 -58.91 -41.01 -11.92
N ARG A 19 -58.62 -40.53 -13.15
CA ARG A 19 -57.24 -40.29 -13.58
C ARG A 19 -56.64 -39.22 -12.66
N VAL A 20 -55.55 -39.56 -11.97
CA VAL A 20 -54.73 -38.57 -11.28
C VAL A 20 -53.98 -37.77 -12.35
N SER A 21 -54.43 -36.56 -12.66
CA SER A 21 -53.67 -35.62 -13.48
C SER A 21 -52.47 -35.14 -12.68
N GLU A 22 -51.29 -35.70 -12.99
CA GLU A 22 -50.03 -35.29 -12.38
C GLU A 22 -49.63 -33.89 -12.86
N THR A 23 -49.90 -32.88 -12.03
CA THR A 23 -49.54 -31.48 -12.32
C THR A 23 -48.05 -31.26 -12.06
N ALA A 24 -47.26 -31.32 -13.14
CA ALA A 24 -45.83 -31.03 -13.12
C ALA A 24 -45.54 -29.62 -12.56
N SER A 25 -45.12 -29.56 -11.28
CA SER A 25 -44.96 -28.30 -10.56
C SER A 25 -43.85 -27.40 -11.13
N PRO A 26 -44.13 -26.11 -11.44
CA PRO A 26 -43.17 -25.22 -12.10
C PRO A 26 -41.98 -24.79 -11.21
N VAL A 27 -42.05 -25.04 -9.90
CA VAL A 27 -41.11 -24.57 -8.88
C VAL A 27 -39.66 -25.02 -9.13
N ARG A 28 -39.44 -26.22 -9.70
CA ARG A 28 -38.08 -26.76 -9.93
C ARG A 28 -37.29 -25.97 -10.98
N ARG A 29 -37.93 -25.49 -12.06
CA ARG A 29 -37.25 -24.74 -13.13
C ARG A 29 -36.70 -23.40 -12.63
N GLY A 30 -37.48 -22.65 -11.85
CA GLY A 30 -37.05 -21.38 -11.28
C GLY A 30 -35.85 -21.49 -10.32
N ARG A 31 -35.75 -22.62 -9.58
CA ARG A 31 -34.60 -22.87 -8.70
C ARG A 31 -33.33 -23.21 -9.48
N LEU A 32 -33.43 -24.05 -10.50
CA LEU A 32 -32.31 -24.41 -11.38
C LEU A 32 -31.76 -23.20 -12.14
N LEU A 33 -32.64 -22.33 -12.67
CA LEU A 33 -32.24 -21.08 -13.33
C LEU A 33 -31.47 -20.14 -12.39
N ARG A 34 -31.90 -20.03 -11.12
CA ARG A 34 -31.19 -19.23 -10.11
C ARG A 34 -29.80 -19.80 -9.77
N PHE A 35 -29.67 -21.12 -9.66
CA PHE A 35 -28.36 -21.75 -9.45
C PHE A 35 -27.44 -21.58 -10.67
N ALA A 36 -27.95 -21.75 -11.90
CA ALA A 36 -27.16 -21.52 -13.11
C ALA A 36 -26.69 -20.06 -13.21
N ALA A 37 -27.56 -19.09 -12.94
CA ALA A 37 -27.20 -17.67 -12.92
C ALA A 37 -26.15 -17.35 -11.83
N ALA A 38 -26.30 -17.89 -10.62
CA ALA A 38 -25.33 -17.72 -9.54
C ALA A 38 -23.96 -18.32 -9.90
N SER A 39 -23.92 -19.52 -10.50
CA SER A 39 -22.68 -20.14 -10.97
C SER A 39 -22.01 -19.34 -12.09
N LEU A 40 -22.78 -18.78 -13.03
CA LEU A 40 -22.24 -17.92 -14.09
C LEU A 40 -21.64 -16.62 -13.53
N VAL A 41 -22.32 -15.98 -12.57
CA VAL A 41 -21.79 -14.79 -11.87
C VAL A 41 -20.50 -15.14 -11.10
N LEU A 42 -20.48 -16.28 -10.41
CA LEU A 42 -19.29 -16.74 -9.68
C LEU A 42 -18.11 -17.03 -10.63
N LEU A 43 -18.35 -17.70 -11.76
CA LEU A 43 -17.33 -17.95 -12.78
C LEU A 43 -16.83 -16.65 -13.43
N ALA A 44 -17.72 -15.68 -13.68
CA ALA A 44 -17.34 -14.37 -14.18
C ALA A 44 -16.49 -13.58 -13.18
N LEU A 45 -16.81 -13.64 -11.88
CA LEU A 45 -16.01 -13.04 -10.81
C LEU A 45 -14.64 -13.71 -10.66
N ILE A 46 -14.58 -15.05 -10.67
CA ILE A 46 -13.32 -15.81 -10.64
C ILE A 46 -12.47 -15.48 -11.86
N GLY A 47 -13.06 -15.46 -13.05
CA GLY A 47 -12.39 -15.08 -14.30
C GLY A 47 -11.87 -13.65 -14.25
N TYR A 48 -12.67 -12.70 -13.77
CA TYR A 48 -12.26 -11.31 -13.59
C TYR A 48 -11.09 -11.17 -12.60
N VAL A 49 -11.15 -11.84 -11.44
CA VAL A 49 -10.06 -11.82 -10.44
C VAL A 49 -8.79 -12.49 -10.99
N ALA A 50 -8.91 -13.60 -11.72
CA ALA A 50 -7.78 -14.26 -12.36
C ALA A 50 -7.14 -13.39 -13.45
N VAL A 51 -7.95 -12.70 -14.26
CA VAL A 51 -7.46 -11.70 -15.23
C VAL A 51 -6.76 -10.56 -14.48
N GLN A 52 -7.36 -9.96 -13.46
CA GLN A 52 -6.72 -8.90 -12.66
C GLN A 52 -5.40 -9.37 -12.01
N TYR A 53 -5.28 -10.63 -11.61
CA TYR A 53 -4.04 -11.16 -11.03
C TYR A 53 -2.94 -11.41 -12.09
N VAL A 54 -3.31 -11.73 -13.33
CA VAL A 54 -2.38 -12.04 -14.43
C VAL A 54 -2.03 -10.82 -15.28
N THR A 55 -2.98 -9.90 -15.50
CA THR A 55 -2.82 -8.70 -16.32
C THR A 55 -2.68 -7.42 -15.51
N GLY A 56 -3.06 -7.44 -14.22
CA GLY A 56 -2.75 -6.37 -13.28
C GLY A 56 -1.27 -6.41 -12.95
N GLY A 57 -0.48 -5.69 -13.74
CA GLY A 57 0.90 -5.35 -13.38
C GLY A 57 0.92 -4.76 -11.96
N GLY A 58 1.97 -5.06 -11.20
CA GLY A 58 2.09 -4.67 -9.80
C GLY A 58 1.97 -3.15 -9.57
N PRO A 59 1.90 -2.71 -8.30
CA PRO A 59 1.75 -1.29 -7.96
C PRO A 59 2.83 -0.45 -8.66
N PRO A 60 2.49 0.75 -9.16
CA PRO A 60 3.36 1.51 -10.05
C PRO A 60 4.75 1.75 -9.45
N ARG A 61 5.77 1.46 -10.28
CA ARG A 61 7.19 1.55 -9.94
C ARG A 61 7.85 2.61 -10.81
N CYS A 62 8.76 3.38 -10.23
CA CYS A 62 9.60 4.33 -10.95
C CYS A 62 11.03 3.79 -10.93
N VAL A 63 11.69 3.72 -12.09
CA VAL A 63 13.10 3.32 -12.17
C VAL A 63 13.91 4.53 -12.60
N VAL A 64 14.80 4.99 -11.72
CA VAL A 64 15.81 6.01 -12.03
C VAL A 64 17.03 5.29 -12.60
N ARG A 65 17.60 5.84 -13.68
CA ARG A 65 18.81 5.34 -14.35
C ARG A 65 19.69 6.51 -14.75
N THR A 66 20.98 6.25 -14.90
CA THR A 66 21.89 7.13 -15.64
C THR A 66 21.46 7.26 -17.11
N ALA A 67 21.86 8.33 -17.78
CA ALA A 67 21.59 8.53 -19.21
C ALA A 67 22.26 7.48 -20.11
N GLU A 68 23.40 6.91 -19.67
CA GLU A 68 24.00 5.72 -20.25
C GLU A 68 23.27 4.46 -19.75
N GLY A 69 22.70 3.69 -20.67
CA GLY A 69 21.67 2.69 -20.40
C GLY A 69 22.10 1.46 -19.59
N ASP A 70 23.40 1.20 -19.48
CA ASP A 70 23.99 0.09 -18.71
C ASP A 70 24.50 0.51 -17.33
N GLY A 71 24.31 1.78 -16.94
CA GLY A 71 24.73 2.28 -15.62
C GLY A 71 23.76 1.91 -14.48
N PRO A 72 24.07 2.34 -13.23
CA PRO A 72 23.29 1.96 -12.05
C PRO A 72 21.84 2.44 -12.14
N SER A 73 20.93 1.62 -11.61
CA SER A 73 19.50 1.87 -11.59
C SER A 73 18.90 1.67 -10.20
N TYR A 74 17.99 2.55 -9.79
CA TYR A 74 17.27 2.44 -8.51
C TYR A 74 15.75 2.40 -8.73
N GLU A 75 15.06 1.47 -8.06
CA GLU A 75 13.62 1.24 -8.23
C GLU A 75 12.81 1.67 -6.99
N LEU A 76 11.87 2.59 -7.21
CA LEU A 76 11.02 3.23 -6.21
C LEU A 76 9.57 2.77 -6.38
N SER A 77 8.76 2.82 -5.32
CA SER A 77 7.30 2.96 -5.50
C SER A 77 6.96 4.41 -5.89
N ALA A 78 5.77 4.64 -6.44
CA ALA A 78 5.27 5.99 -6.67
C ALA A 78 5.31 6.89 -5.40
N GLU A 79 5.07 6.30 -4.22
CA GLU A 79 5.20 6.97 -2.91
C GLU A 79 6.65 7.43 -2.65
N MET A 80 7.63 6.52 -2.76
CA MET A 80 9.05 6.81 -2.52
C MET A 80 9.57 7.85 -3.53
N ALA A 81 9.13 7.76 -4.79
CA ALA A 81 9.48 8.73 -5.83
C ALA A 81 8.90 10.12 -5.56
N GLY A 82 7.64 10.21 -5.12
CA GLY A 82 7.02 11.47 -4.71
C GLY A 82 7.77 12.13 -3.56
N ASN A 83 8.08 11.37 -2.51
CA ASN A 83 8.82 11.86 -1.35
C ASN A 83 10.25 12.31 -1.71
N ALA A 84 10.96 11.55 -2.55
CA ALA A 84 12.29 11.92 -3.05
C ALA A 84 12.24 13.23 -3.87
N ALA A 85 11.23 13.39 -4.73
CA ALA A 85 11.01 14.61 -5.47
C ALA A 85 10.71 15.80 -4.55
N THR A 86 9.91 15.63 -3.49
CA THR A 86 9.67 16.67 -2.48
C THR A 86 10.95 17.08 -1.74
N ILE A 87 11.74 16.12 -1.25
CA ILE A 87 13.02 16.39 -0.57
C ILE A 87 13.95 17.21 -1.48
N SER A 88 14.03 16.83 -2.76
CA SER A 88 14.87 17.50 -3.75
C SER A 88 14.37 18.90 -4.08
N ALA A 89 13.07 19.05 -4.39
CA ALA A 89 12.45 20.32 -4.72
C ALA A 89 12.56 21.34 -3.58
N VAL A 90 12.39 20.92 -2.32
CA VAL A 90 12.60 21.79 -1.14
C VAL A 90 14.07 22.22 -1.04
N GLY A 91 15.03 21.33 -1.28
CA GLY A 91 16.45 21.66 -1.30
C GLY A 91 16.79 22.71 -2.37
N THR A 92 16.42 22.43 -3.62
CA THR A 92 16.65 23.32 -4.77
C THR A 92 15.97 24.68 -4.61
N THR A 93 14.72 24.71 -4.14
CA THR A 93 13.97 25.96 -3.88
C THR A 93 14.66 26.85 -2.82
N ARG A 94 15.37 26.23 -1.88
CA ARG A 94 16.15 26.93 -0.85
C ARG A 94 17.57 27.30 -1.29
N GLY A 95 17.95 27.04 -2.55
CA GLY A 95 19.30 27.27 -3.05
C GLY A 95 20.35 26.33 -2.46
N MET A 96 19.94 25.19 -1.91
CA MET A 96 20.86 24.18 -1.40
C MET A 96 21.56 23.48 -2.58
N PRO A 97 22.87 23.21 -2.50
CA PRO A 97 23.58 22.50 -3.56
C PRO A 97 23.12 21.04 -3.65
N GLU A 98 23.31 20.40 -4.82
CA GLU A 98 23.02 18.97 -5.05
C GLU A 98 23.57 18.08 -3.93
N ARG A 99 24.78 18.35 -3.42
CA ARG A 99 25.38 17.61 -2.30
C ARG A 99 24.51 17.60 -1.03
N ALA A 100 23.78 18.69 -0.75
CA ALA A 100 22.84 18.74 0.37
C ALA A 100 21.61 17.86 0.11
N VAL A 101 21.09 17.87 -1.12
CA VAL A 101 19.99 16.99 -1.55
C VAL A 101 20.42 15.53 -1.45
N THR A 102 21.63 15.17 -1.90
CA THR A 102 22.21 13.82 -1.70
C THR A 102 22.23 13.42 -0.23
N ILE A 103 22.68 14.31 0.67
CA ILE A 103 22.72 14.06 2.12
C ILE A 103 21.31 13.86 2.68
N ALA A 104 20.33 14.66 2.26
CA ALA A 104 18.94 14.53 2.69
C ALA A 104 18.29 13.22 2.20
N LEU A 105 18.45 12.88 0.91
CA LEU A 105 17.93 11.65 0.33
C LEU A 105 18.54 10.40 0.96
N ALA A 106 19.86 10.37 1.18
CA ALA A 106 20.52 9.27 1.89
C ALA A 106 20.07 9.15 3.36
N THR A 107 19.75 10.28 4.00
CA THR A 107 19.17 10.28 5.34
C THR A 107 17.77 9.66 5.31
N ALA A 108 16.85 10.17 4.47
CA ALA A 108 15.49 9.64 4.39
C ALA A 108 15.43 8.17 3.91
N LEU A 109 16.38 7.73 3.06
CA LEU A 109 16.58 6.32 2.71
C LEU A 109 16.93 5.46 3.93
N GLN A 110 17.82 5.93 4.79
CA GLN A 110 18.22 5.21 6.01
C GLN A 110 17.14 5.24 7.09
N GLU A 111 16.48 6.39 7.31
CA GLU A 111 15.52 6.56 8.41
C GLU A 111 14.16 5.91 8.11
N SER A 112 13.68 5.97 6.86
CA SER A 112 12.32 5.52 6.51
C SER A 112 12.20 4.78 5.16
N ALA A 113 13.31 4.55 4.46
CA ALA A 113 13.31 4.10 3.05
C ALA A 113 12.44 4.99 2.14
N LEU A 114 12.53 6.33 2.33
CA LEU A 114 11.74 7.35 1.61
C LEU A 114 10.21 7.24 1.80
N ARG A 115 9.75 6.71 2.93
CA ARG A 115 8.31 6.59 3.26
C ARG A 115 7.92 7.53 4.38
N ASN A 116 6.75 8.13 4.29
CA ASN A 116 6.30 9.08 5.30
C ASN A 116 5.52 8.33 6.40
N ILE A 117 6.22 7.74 7.36
CA ILE A 117 5.66 6.78 8.32
C ILE A 117 5.22 7.43 9.65
N GLU A 118 4.06 7.01 10.15
CA GLU A 118 3.45 7.49 11.41
C GLU A 118 3.98 6.75 12.66
N HIS A 119 5.13 6.09 12.55
CA HIS A 119 5.74 5.30 13.62
C HIS A 119 7.26 5.28 13.50
N GLY A 120 7.92 4.89 14.60
CA GLY A 120 9.37 4.90 14.73
C GLY A 120 9.83 4.46 16.12
N ASP A 121 11.10 4.69 16.44
CA ASP A 121 11.57 4.61 17.82
C ASP A 121 10.97 5.76 18.66
N ARG A 122 10.42 5.44 19.83
CA ARG A 122 9.76 6.41 20.73
C ARG A 122 8.62 7.17 20.03
N ASP A 123 8.83 8.46 19.75
CA ASP A 123 7.94 9.40 19.06
C ASP A 123 8.55 9.89 17.73
N SER A 124 9.47 9.13 17.13
CA SER A 124 9.99 9.43 15.79
C SER A 124 8.90 9.25 14.73
N LEU A 125 8.79 10.23 13.83
CA LEU A 125 7.79 10.30 12.78
C LEU A 125 8.40 10.75 11.44
N GLY A 126 7.70 10.44 10.35
CA GLY A 126 7.93 10.96 9.01
C GLY A 126 9.23 10.50 8.35
N LEU A 127 9.54 11.17 7.23
CA LEU A 127 10.65 10.82 6.32
C LEU A 127 12.03 10.72 6.98
N PHE A 128 12.28 11.57 7.98
CA PHE A 128 13.57 11.72 8.66
C PHE A 128 13.53 11.16 10.10
N GLN A 129 12.48 10.44 10.50
CA GLN A 129 12.30 9.91 11.86
C GLN A 129 12.52 10.97 12.95
N GLN A 130 12.05 12.20 12.70
CA GLN A 130 12.18 13.35 13.57
C GLN A 130 11.24 13.22 14.78
N ARG A 131 11.67 13.73 15.95
CA ARG A 131 10.95 13.57 17.22
C ARG A 131 10.33 14.89 17.69
N PRO A 132 9.00 15.00 17.88
CA PRO A 132 8.38 16.17 18.50
C PRO A 132 9.00 16.53 19.84
N SER A 133 9.28 15.54 20.70
CA SER A 133 9.90 15.75 22.02
C SER A 133 11.35 16.27 21.99
N GLN A 134 11.99 16.32 20.82
CA GLN A 134 13.31 16.94 20.61
C GLN A 134 13.22 18.33 19.94
N GLY A 135 12.02 18.87 19.72
CA GLY A 135 11.82 20.20 19.16
C GLY A 135 11.88 20.27 17.63
N TRP A 136 11.76 19.14 16.93
CA TRP A 136 11.73 19.12 15.46
C TRP A 136 10.47 19.74 14.86
N GLY A 137 9.34 19.69 15.56
CA GLY A 137 8.02 20.20 15.15
C GLY A 137 6.89 19.56 15.94
N THR A 138 5.63 19.86 15.63
CA THR A 138 4.50 19.05 16.08
C THR A 138 4.40 17.74 15.26
N PRO A 139 3.65 16.72 15.71
CA PRO A 139 3.44 15.50 14.92
C PRO A 139 2.92 15.78 13.50
N GLU A 140 1.96 16.70 13.37
CA GLU A 140 1.35 17.09 12.09
C GLU A 140 2.36 17.78 11.17
N GLN A 141 3.26 18.59 11.75
CA GLN A 141 4.33 19.24 11.00
C GLN A 141 5.39 18.23 10.53
N ILE A 142 5.80 17.29 11.39
CA ILE A 142 6.80 16.28 11.02
C ILE A 142 6.25 15.27 9.98
N LEU A 143 4.93 15.05 9.98
CA LEU A 143 4.24 14.27 8.95
C LEU A 143 3.96 15.05 7.65
N ASP A 144 4.29 16.35 7.56
CA ASP A 144 4.36 17.08 6.28
C ASP A 144 5.77 16.92 5.67
N PRO A 145 5.92 16.23 4.52
CA PRO A 145 7.20 16.08 3.82
C PRO A 145 7.92 17.41 3.52
N VAL A 146 7.18 18.48 3.26
CA VAL A 146 7.75 19.80 2.93
C VAL A 146 8.38 20.42 4.18
N TYR A 147 7.63 20.43 5.30
CA TYR A 147 8.13 20.91 6.59
C TYR A 147 9.32 20.08 7.09
N ALA A 148 9.20 18.75 7.12
CA ALA A 148 10.24 17.86 7.63
C ALA A 148 11.55 17.99 6.84
N SER A 149 11.46 18.12 5.51
CA SER A 149 12.61 18.42 4.64
C SER A 149 13.19 19.81 4.93
N GLY A 150 12.33 20.82 5.10
CA GLY A 150 12.74 22.17 5.52
C GLY A 150 13.56 22.14 6.81
N LYS A 151 13.03 21.52 7.87
CA LYS A 151 13.71 21.39 9.17
C LYS A 151 15.02 20.61 9.08
N PHE A 152 15.10 19.57 8.25
CA PHE A 152 16.34 18.85 8.00
C PHE A 152 17.40 19.77 7.36
N TYR A 153 17.04 20.54 6.34
CA TYR A 153 17.96 21.49 5.71
C TYR A 153 18.36 22.66 6.62
N ASP A 154 17.52 23.09 7.55
CA ASP A 154 17.90 24.05 8.60
C ASP A 154 19.06 23.49 9.42
N GLY A 155 18.88 22.28 9.98
CA GLY A 155 19.92 21.61 10.77
C GLY A 155 21.19 21.29 9.97
N LEU A 156 21.07 20.98 8.67
CA LEU A 156 22.23 20.77 7.80
C LEU A 156 23.01 22.06 7.52
N ALA A 157 22.32 23.20 7.36
CA ALA A 157 22.95 24.50 7.16
C ALA A 157 23.77 24.96 8.39
N GLU A 158 23.37 24.54 9.60
CA GLU A 158 24.12 24.78 10.84
C GLU A 158 25.42 23.94 10.95
N VAL A 159 25.61 22.89 10.13
CA VAL A 159 26.80 22.03 10.17
C VAL A 159 27.96 22.67 9.39
N PRO A 160 29.04 23.16 10.04
CA PRO A 160 30.08 23.90 9.34
C PRO A 160 30.82 23.02 8.33
N GLY A 161 30.81 23.45 7.07
CA GLY A 161 31.51 22.77 5.96
C GLY A 161 30.92 21.40 5.58
N TYR A 162 29.63 21.14 5.87
CA TYR A 162 28.98 19.84 5.62
C TYR A 162 29.24 19.25 4.23
N SER A 163 29.31 20.10 3.19
CA SER A 163 29.49 19.69 1.79
C SER A 163 30.82 18.98 1.52
N ARG A 164 31.84 19.21 2.37
CA ARG A 164 33.16 18.57 2.29
C ARG A 164 33.32 17.40 3.27
N LEU A 165 32.31 17.10 4.08
CA LEU A 165 32.34 15.94 4.97
C LEU A 165 31.94 14.67 4.20
N PRO A 166 32.39 13.47 4.65
CA PRO A 166 31.75 12.23 4.26
C PRO A 166 30.25 12.30 4.55
N LEU A 167 29.39 11.81 3.65
CA LEU A 167 27.93 11.99 3.75
C LEU A 167 27.40 11.55 5.11
N THR A 168 27.87 10.38 5.57
CA THR A 168 27.45 9.79 6.84
C THR A 168 27.82 10.66 8.05
N VAL A 169 28.91 11.44 7.97
CA VAL A 169 29.30 12.39 9.03
C VAL A 169 28.44 13.65 8.99
N ALA A 170 28.05 14.13 7.80
CA ALA A 170 27.13 15.26 7.68
C ALA A 170 25.74 14.89 8.20
N ALA A 171 25.15 13.79 7.71
CA ALA A 171 23.86 13.27 8.17
C ALA A 171 23.85 13.01 9.68
N GLN A 172 24.90 12.35 10.20
CA GLN A 172 25.04 12.10 11.64
C GLN A 172 25.12 13.36 12.49
N ARG A 173 25.70 14.46 12.01
CA ARG A 173 25.74 15.74 12.77
C ARG A 173 24.37 16.40 12.90
N VAL A 174 23.50 16.20 11.90
CA VAL A 174 22.10 16.66 11.92
C VAL A 174 21.25 15.74 12.80
N GLN A 175 21.18 14.45 12.49
CA GLN A 175 20.30 13.47 13.13
C GLN A 175 20.75 13.04 14.54
N ARG A 176 22.07 13.02 14.79
CA ARG A 176 22.69 12.55 16.04
C ARG A 176 22.24 11.14 16.45
N SER A 177 22.07 10.23 15.49
CA SER A 177 21.57 8.87 15.71
C SER A 177 22.60 7.95 16.39
N GLY A 178 22.17 6.74 16.76
CA GLY A 178 23.07 5.73 17.37
C GLY A 178 24.05 5.05 16.41
N PHE A 179 23.93 5.28 15.09
CA PHE A 179 24.62 4.47 14.07
C PHE A 179 25.34 5.32 13.00
N PRO A 180 26.50 5.94 13.34
CA PRO A 180 27.17 6.95 12.51
C PRO A 180 27.59 6.54 11.08
N GLN A 181 27.61 5.25 10.76
CA GLN A 181 28.01 4.71 9.46
C GLN A 181 26.84 4.19 8.61
N ALA A 182 25.61 4.19 9.15
CA ALA A 182 24.46 3.58 8.48
C ALA A 182 24.07 4.27 7.17
N TYR A 183 24.27 5.59 7.08
CA TYR A 183 23.93 6.40 5.91
C TYR A 183 24.87 6.16 4.72
N ALA A 184 26.13 5.77 4.94
CA ALA A 184 27.14 5.64 3.88
C ALA A 184 26.73 4.63 2.79
N LYS A 185 26.04 3.55 3.14
CA LYS A 185 25.56 2.53 2.18
C LYS A 185 24.53 3.08 1.18
N HIS A 186 23.86 4.18 1.49
CA HIS A 186 22.86 4.83 0.64
C HIS A 186 23.43 5.97 -0.21
N GLU A 187 24.71 6.33 -0.06
CA GLU A 187 25.34 7.42 -0.82
C GLU A 187 25.27 7.21 -2.35
N PRO A 188 25.47 6.01 -2.92
CA PRO A 188 25.33 5.78 -4.37
C PRO A 188 23.89 5.97 -4.87
N ASP A 189 22.91 5.38 -4.18
CA ASP A 189 21.48 5.50 -4.55
C ASP A 189 21.02 6.96 -4.44
N ALA A 190 21.37 7.63 -3.34
CA ALA A 190 21.00 9.03 -3.10
C ALA A 190 21.65 9.99 -4.10
N ALA A 191 22.87 9.69 -4.58
CA ALA A 191 23.52 10.49 -5.62
C ALA A 191 22.81 10.31 -6.98
N LEU A 192 22.46 9.07 -7.34
CA LEU A 192 21.66 8.79 -8.54
C LEU A 192 20.29 9.47 -8.50
N LEU A 193 19.63 9.48 -7.33
CA LEU A 193 18.36 10.19 -7.13
C LEU A 193 18.53 11.71 -7.20
N ALA A 194 19.55 12.28 -6.56
CA ALA A 194 19.80 13.72 -6.59
C ALA A 194 20.04 14.21 -8.03
N ALA A 195 20.97 13.57 -8.76
CA ALA A 195 21.30 13.91 -10.14
C ALA A 195 20.13 13.77 -11.14
N ALA A 196 19.05 13.06 -10.76
CA ALA A 196 17.83 12.92 -11.56
C ALA A 196 16.70 13.89 -11.14
N LEU A 197 16.85 14.62 -10.02
CA LEU A 197 15.78 15.41 -9.37
C LEU A 197 16.16 16.87 -9.07
N THR A 198 17.39 17.30 -9.37
CA THR A 198 17.88 18.68 -9.17
C THR A 198 18.38 19.30 -10.47
#